data_AF-A0A6A5YAW3-F1
#
_entry.id   AF-A0A6A5YAW3-F1
#
_cell.length_a   1.000
_cell.length_b   1.000
_cell.length_c   1.000
_cell.angle_alpha   90.00
_cell.angle_beta   90.00
_cell.angle_gamma   90.00
#
_symmetry.space_group_name_H-M   'P 1'
#
loop_
_entity.id
_entity.type
_entity.pdbx_description
1 polymer ?
#
loop_
_entity_poly.entity_id
_entity_poly.type
_entity_poly.pdbx_seq_one_letter_code
_entity_poly.pdbx_strand_id
1 'polypeptide(L)'
;MDITKYAAKPESYDRLSTAQIRNFFQKHEAITKDDCDSIASMLLDSPVSSTPVQGATSYTLEADRVPKVVYRTYKLRPKVLELARQSYGGFVPGFVEHGMFGPAHVYEWDLVRGQAFCRVRRRFLAPGMEILLQRTVEDFEAWNNQPVTVIEAPPNLLDEYNQTLDTISQTTPQRFLPKIDEIRGALPLLFRHEYPMVVQHDDLLENNIHVDEHTGGITGIVDWQDAIIAPFGVSLASLEVVLGVQTWSTWHLHHDHIRLRERFWDAFYGEVG
;
A
#
# COMPACT_ATOMS: atom_id res chain seq x y z
N MET A 1 -17.57 -19.83 -2.86
CA MET A 1 -17.47 -19.51 -4.30
C MET A 1 -16.00 -19.26 -4.60
N ASP A 2 -15.45 -19.88 -5.64
CA ASP A 2 -14.05 -19.66 -6.03
C ASP A 2 -13.91 -18.29 -6.74
N ILE A 3 -13.20 -17.36 -6.10
CA ILE A 3 -12.97 -16.01 -6.61
C ILE A 3 -11.60 -15.85 -7.30
N THR A 4 -10.77 -16.90 -7.34
CA THR A 4 -9.41 -16.84 -7.90
C THR A 4 -9.40 -16.47 -9.38
N LYS A 5 -10.48 -16.77 -10.10
CA LYS A 5 -10.66 -16.41 -11.51
C LYS A 5 -10.70 -14.89 -11.75
N TYR A 6 -11.04 -14.10 -10.73
CA TYR A 6 -11.08 -12.64 -10.82
C TYR A 6 -9.71 -12.01 -10.51
N ALA A 7 -8.84 -12.71 -9.78
CA ALA A 7 -7.48 -12.26 -9.53
C ALA A 7 -6.61 -12.41 -10.79
N ALA A 8 -5.89 -11.34 -11.12
CA ALA A 8 -4.91 -11.37 -12.19
C ALA A 8 -3.82 -12.43 -11.91
N LYS A 9 -3.31 -13.04 -12.98
CA LYS A 9 -2.16 -13.95 -12.87
C LYS A 9 -0.84 -13.16 -12.81
N PRO A 10 0.25 -13.73 -12.28
CA PRO A 10 1.56 -13.09 -12.27
C PRO A 10 2.00 -12.51 -13.62
N GLU A 11 1.71 -13.22 -14.73
CA GLU A 11 2.12 -12.80 -16.08
C GLU A 11 1.38 -11.56 -16.57
N SER A 12 0.23 -11.22 -15.98
CA SER A 12 -0.44 -9.94 -16.23
C SER A 12 0.33 -8.79 -15.62
N TYR A 13 0.91 -8.98 -14.43
CA TYR A 13 1.76 -7.96 -13.80
C TYR A 13 3.11 -7.84 -14.52
N ASP A 14 3.68 -8.92 -15.07
CA ASP A 14 4.90 -8.83 -15.88
C ASP A 14 4.68 -7.96 -17.14
N ARG A 15 3.52 -8.11 -17.79
CA ARG A 15 3.11 -7.27 -18.93
C ARG A 15 2.87 -5.82 -18.51
N LEU A 16 2.23 -5.60 -17.37
CA LEU A 16 2.01 -4.27 -16.81
C LEU A 16 3.34 -3.58 -16.49
N SER A 17 4.26 -4.26 -15.80
CA SER A 17 5.60 -3.78 -15.49
C SER A 17 6.38 -3.41 -16.75
N THR A 18 6.32 -4.24 -17.79
CA THR A 18 6.95 -3.94 -19.09
C THR A 18 6.39 -2.64 -19.70
N ALA A 19 5.07 -2.44 -19.63
CA ALA A 19 4.45 -1.22 -20.13
C ALA A 19 4.79 0.01 -19.26
N GLN A 20 4.82 -0.13 -17.93
CA GLN A 20 5.19 0.93 -16.99
C GLN A 20 6.63 1.38 -17.20
N ILE A 21 7.58 0.45 -17.34
CA ILE A 21 8.99 0.75 -17.66
C ILE A 21 9.07 1.55 -18.95
N ARG A 22 8.40 1.10 -20.01
CA ARG A 22 8.38 1.82 -21.29
C ARG A 22 7.83 3.23 -21.13
N ASN A 23 6.69 3.38 -20.44
CA ASN A 23 6.06 4.67 -20.22
C ASN A 23 6.92 5.60 -19.36
N PHE A 24 7.64 5.07 -18.39
CA PHE A 24 8.58 5.83 -17.56
C PHE A 24 9.67 6.46 -18.44
N PHE A 25 10.33 5.69 -19.29
CA PHE A 25 11.40 6.22 -20.16
C PHE A 25 10.86 7.09 -21.31
N GLN A 26 9.63 6.86 -21.78
CA GLN A 26 8.98 7.78 -22.73
C GLN A 26 8.70 9.16 -22.11
N LYS A 27 8.42 9.24 -20.81
CA LYS A 27 8.20 10.52 -20.11
C LYS A 27 9.50 11.25 -19.73
N HIS A 28 10.61 10.52 -19.61
CA HIS A 28 11.90 11.06 -19.17
C HIS A 28 12.97 10.82 -20.23
N GLU A 29 12.83 11.46 -21.40
CA GLU A 29 13.73 11.30 -22.56
C GLU A 29 15.21 11.65 -22.25
N ALA A 30 15.46 12.39 -21.17
CA ALA A 30 16.80 12.76 -20.72
C ALA A 30 17.58 11.62 -20.04
N ILE A 31 16.95 10.48 -19.74
CA ILE A 31 17.60 9.31 -19.13
C ILE A 31 17.24 8.04 -19.90
N THR A 32 18.18 7.10 -19.98
CA THR A 32 17.94 5.80 -20.61
C THR A 32 17.87 4.68 -19.58
N LYS A 33 17.27 3.55 -19.97
CA LYS A 33 17.24 2.35 -19.13
C LYS A 33 18.65 1.86 -18.80
N ASP A 34 19.54 1.85 -19.79
CA ASP A 34 20.90 1.33 -19.62
C ASP A 34 21.73 2.21 -18.67
N ASP A 35 21.53 3.54 -18.71
CA ASP A 35 22.18 4.44 -17.76
C ASP A 35 21.68 4.20 -16.33
N CYS A 36 20.36 4.07 -16.14
CA CYS A 36 19.76 3.77 -14.84
C CYS A 36 20.25 2.41 -14.31
N ASP A 37 20.28 1.37 -15.15
CA ASP A 37 20.77 0.04 -14.77
C ASP A 37 22.24 0.08 -14.36
N SER A 38 23.06 0.84 -15.10
CA SER A 38 24.49 1.01 -14.80
C SER A 38 24.71 1.73 -13.48
N ILE A 39 23.98 2.82 -13.22
CA ILE A 39 24.06 3.56 -11.95
C ILE A 39 23.59 2.69 -10.79
N ALA A 40 22.46 2.02 -10.93
CA ALA A 40 21.96 1.13 -9.88
C ALA A 40 22.93 -0.02 -9.59
N SER A 41 23.55 -0.59 -10.63
CA SER A 41 24.57 -1.63 -10.47
C SER A 41 25.80 -1.13 -9.72
N MET A 42 26.23 0.11 -9.99
CA MET A 42 27.33 0.74 -9.24
C MET A 42 26.96 1.04 -7.79
N LEU A 43 25.73 1.52 -7.53
CA LEU A 43 25.25 1.83 -6.18
C LEU A 43 25.15 0.56 -5.31
N LEU A 44 24.69 -0.55 -5.91
CA LEU A 44 24.48 -1.81 -5.21
C LEU A 44 25.68 -2.77 -5.25
N ASP A 45 26.76 -2.40 -5.96
CA ASP A 45 27.92 -3.26 -6.25
C ASP A 45 27.52 -4.68 -6.72
N SER A 46 26.50 -4.76 -7.58
CA SER A 46 25.92 -6.03 -8.03
C SER A 46 25.19 -5.86 -9.37
N PRO A 47 25.09 -6.91 -10.21
CA PRO A 47 24.18 -6.90 -11.35
C PRO A 47 22.74 -6.70 -10.89
N VAL A 48 22.00 -5.87 -11.63
CA VAL A 48 20.61 -5.51 -11.33
C VAL A 48 19.63 -6.02 -12.38
N SER A 49 18.39 -6.18 -11.97
CA SER A 49 17.25 -6.44 -12.86
C SER A 49 16.03 -5.67 -12.38
N SER A 50 15.09 -5.37 -13.28
CA SER A 50 13.84 -4.72 -12.91
C SER A 50 13.02 -5.63 -11.99
N THR A 51 12.46 -5.08 -10.92
CA THR A 51 11.54 -5.83 -10.06
C THR A 51 10.33 -6.34 -10.84
N PRO A 52 9.75 -7.51 -10.48
CA PRO A 52 8.59 -8.07 -11.17
C PRO A 52 7.35 -7.17 -11.18
N VAL A 53 7.25 -6.25 -10.22
CA VAL A 53 6.18 -5.24 -10.11
C VAL A 53 6.82 -3.85 -10.14
N GLN A 54 6.30 -2.97 -10.98
CA GLN A 54 6.76 -1.59 -11.16
C GLN A 54 5.66 -0.59 -10.77
N GLY A 55 6.06 0.63 -10.44
CA GLY A 55 5.13 1.75 -10.24
C GLY A 55 4.86 2.49 -11.54
N ALA A 56 3.74 3.21 -11.63
CA ALA A 56 3.43 4.02 -12.81
C ALA A 56 4.32 5.28 -12.95
N THR A 57 4.97 5.68 -11.86
CA THR A 57 5.78 6.89 -11.72
C THR A 57 7.21 6.58 -11.24
N SER A 58 7.61 5.31 -11.32
CA SER A 58 8.93 4.87 -10.90
C SER A 58 9.51 3.78 -11.81
N TYR A 59 10.82 3.67 -11.78
CA TYR A 59 11.57 2.54 -12.30
C TYR A 59 12.38 1.93 -11.16
N THR A 60 12.10 0.67 -10.83
CA THR A 60 12.65 -0.01 -9.67
C THR A 60 13.49 -1.21 -10.07
N LEU A 61 14.71 -1.24 -9.56
CA LEU A 61 15.72 -2.26 -9.81
C LEU A 61 16.05 -2.98 -8.51
N GLU A 62 16.26 -4.28 -8.60
CA GLU A 62 16.74 -5.12 -7.52
C GLU A 62 18.00 -5.88 -7.96
N ALA A 63 18.84 -6.20 -6.99
CA ALA A 63 19.93 -7.14 -7.10
C ALA A 63 19.74 -8.26 -6.06
N ASP A 64 20.40 -9.40 -6.26
CA ASP A 64 20.16 -10.58 -5.43
C ASP A 64 20.48 -10.30 -3.95
N ARG A 65 19.46 -10.42 -3.08
CA ARG A 65 19.56 -10.30 -1.60
C ARG A 65 20.08 -8.95 -1.08
N VAL A 66 20.06 -7.88 -1.87
CA VAL A 66 20.52 -6.53 -1.49
C VAL A 66 19.38 -5.48 -1.61
N PRO A 67 19.59 -4.25 -1.10
CA PRO A 67 18.66 -3.13 -1.30
C PRO A 67 18.25 -2.90 -2.77
N LYS A 68 17.11 -2.24 -2.97
CA LYS A 68 16.58 -1.87 -4.28
C LYS A 68 16.97 -0.44 -4.63
N VAL A 69 17.20 -0.15 -5.90
CA VAL A 69 17.33 1.23 -6.39
C VAL A 69 16.04 1.64 -7.10
N VAL A 70 15.48 2.78 -6.72
CA VAL A 70 14.22 3.31 -7.23
C VAL A 70 14.46 4.70 -7.81
N TYR A 71 14.22 4.83 -9.11
CA TYR A 71 14.12 6.11 -9.80
C TYR A 71 12.67 6.57 -9.77
N ARG A 72 12.38 7.77 -9.27
CA ARG A 72 11.02 8.32 -9.15
C ARG A 72 10.87 9.64 -9.89
N THR A 73 9.71 9.85 -10.49
CA THR A 73 9.33 11.16 -11.07
C THR A 73 9.18 12.23 -9.99
N TYR A 74 8.71 11.85 -8.80
CA TYR A 74 8.40 12.78 -7.72
C TYR A 74 9.32 12.56 -6.53
N LYS A 75 9.70 13.67 -5.89
CA LYS A 75 10.45 13.64 -4.65
C LYS A 75 9.58 13.08 -3.52
N LEU A 76 10.11 12.12 -2.79
CA LEU A 76 9.48 11.63 -1.57
C LEU A 76 9.58 12.68 -0.46
N ARG A 77 8.65 12.63 0.51
CA ARG A 77 8.63 13.52 1.68
C ARG A 77 9.36 12.82 2.85
N PRO A 78 10.64 13.12 3.14
CA PRO A 78 11.42 12.33 4.10
C PRO A 78 10.81 12.33 5.51
N LYS A 79 10.24 13.45 5.94
CA LYS A 79 9.54 13.56 7.22
C LYS A 79 8.32 12.63 7.32
N VAL A 80 7.58 12.46 6.23
CA VAL A 80 6.41 11.55 6.21
C VAL A 80 6.87 10.09 6.24
N LEU A 81 7.96 9.76 5.53
CA LEU A 81 8.55 8.41 5.56
C LEU A 81 9.12 8.07 6.95
N GLU A 82 9.77 9.03 7.60
CA GLU A 82 10.29 8.84 8.95
C GLU A 82 9.16 8.60 9.95
N LEU A 83 8.07 9.37 9.86
CA LEU A 83 6.86 9.13 10.64
C LEU A 83 6.28 7.74 10.34
N ALA A 84 6.22 7.33 9.07
CA ALA A 84 5.73 6.00 8.71
C ALA A 84 6.59 4.91 9.34
N ARG A 85 7.92 5.04 9.32
CA ARG A 85 8.84 4.10 9.98
C ARG A 85 8.66 4.07 11.49
N GLN A 86 8.36 5.20 12.12
CA GLN A 86 8.08 5.26 13.56
C GLN A 86 6.76 4.56 13.90
N SER A 87 5.70 4.82 13.15
CA SER A 87 4.37 4.25 13.41
C SER A 87 4.28 2.76 13.06
N TYR A 88 4.91 2.34 11.98
CA TYR A 88 4.72 1.01 11.39
C TYR A 88 5.95 0.10 11.51
N GLY A 89 7.03 0.60 12.08
CA GLY A 89 8.21 -0.18 12.46
C GLY A 89 8.81 -0.98 11.30
N GLY A 90 9.06 -2.27 11.56
CA GLY A 90 9.78 -3.18 10.67
C GLY A 90 9.09 -3.47 9.33
N PHE A 91 7.84 -3.04 9.16
CA PHE A 91 7.12 -3.21 7.91
C PHE A 91 7.43 -2.10 6.89
N VAL A 92 8.00 -0.96 7.31
CA VAL A 92 8.40 0.10 6.38
C VAL A 92 9.90 -0.03 6.10
N PRO A 93 10.32 -0.28 4.85
CA PRO A 93 11.74 -0.40 4.52
C PRO A 93 12.49 0.90 4.80
N GLY A 94 13.78 0.79 5.17
CA GLY A 94 14.68 1.94 5.24
C GLY A 94 14.96 2.48 3.85
N PHE A 95 15.40 3.73 3.79
CA PHE A 95 15.77 4.34 2.52
C PHE A 95 16.93 5.32 2.68
N VAL A 96 17.67 5.51 1.59
CA VAL A 96 18.73 6.50 1.43
C VAL A 96 18.44 7.30 0.16
N GLU A 97 18.48 8.63 0.24
CA GLU A 97 18.33 9.52 -0.92
C GLU A 97 19.71 9.77 -1.54
N HIS A 98 19.86 9.44 -2.83
CA HIS A 98 21.09 9.61 -3.61
C HIS A 98 21.08 10.87 -4.50
N GLY A 99 20.01 11.69 -4.39
CA GLY A 99 19.84 12.91 -5.17
C GLY A 99 19.06 12.68 -6.46
N MET A 100 19.49 13.30 -7.57
CA MET A 100 18.82 13.21 -8.86
C MET A 100 19.74 12.66 -9.94
N PHE A 101 19.18 11.85 -10.82
CA PHE A 101 19.78 11.47 -12.09
C PHE A 101 18.87 11.95 -13.23
N GLY A 102 19.34 12.96 -13.97
CA GLY A 102 18.48 13.70 -14.90
C GLY A 102 17.26 14.26 -14.17
N PRO A 103 16.03 14.00 -14.66
CA PRO A 103 14.80 14.47 -14.02
C PRO A 103 14.30 13.55 -12.89
N ALA A 104 14.92 12.38 -12.67
CA ALA A 104 14.45 11.39 -11.71
C ALA A 104 15.16 11.51 -10.36
N HIS A 105 14.39 11.41 -9.28
CA HIS A 105 14.91 11.26 -7.92
C HIS A 105 15.38 9.81 -7.70
N VAL A 106 16.56 9.64 -7.11
CA VAL A 106 17.18 8.32 -6.91
C VAL A 106 17.18 7.98 -5.43
N TYR A 107 16.63 6.81 -5.12
CA TYR A 107 16.58 6.28 -3.76
C TYR A 107 17.10 4.85 -3.74
N GLU A 108 17.81 4.50 -2.68
CA GLU A 108 18.08 3.12 -2.30
C GLU A 108 17.12 2.73 -1.18
N TRP A 109 16.53 1.55 -1.24
CA TRP A 109 15.54 1.04 -0.30
C TRP A 109 15.96 -0.31 0.25
N ASP A 110 15.84 -0.51 1.56
CA ASP A 110 16.08 -1.80 2.18
C ASP A 110 15.29 -2.92 1.48
N LEU A 111 15.88 -4.11 1.43
CA LEU A 111 15.25 -5.27 0.83
C LEU A 111 13.96 -5.63 1.59
N VAL A 112 12.82 -5.39 0.94
CA VAL A 112 11.56 -6.02 1.33
C VAL A 112 11.54 -7.44 0.77
N ARG A 113 11.60 -8.42 1.66
CA ARG A 113 11.55 -9.85 1.31
C ARG A 113 10.16 -10.22 0.79
N GLY A 114 10.04 -11.44 0.25
CA GLY A 114 8.77 -11.95 -0.22
C GLY A 114 8.29 -11.34 -1.54
N GLN A 115 7.08 -11.70 -1.92
CA GLN A 115 6.45 -11.30 -3.18
C GLN A 115 5.41 -10.22 -2.92
N ALA A 116 5.24 -9.28 -3.84
CA ALA A 116 4.08 -8.39 -3.83
C ALA A 116 2.81 -9.24 -3.83
N PHE A 117 1.88 -8.94 -2.93
CA PHE A 117 0.67 -9.71 -2.68
C PHE A 117 -0.12 -9.90 -3.98
N CYS A 118 -0.15 -8.90 -4.86
CA CYS A 118 -0.76 -8.97 -6.18
C CYS A 118 -0.35 -10.21 -7.01
N ARG A 119 0.91 -10.65 -6.90
CA ARG A 119 1.44 -11.82 -7.63
C ARG A 119 1.00 -13.14 -7.01
N VAL A 120 0.77 -13.18 -5.71
CA VAL A 120 0.40 -14.41 -4.98
C VAL A 120 -1.07 -14.45 -4.54
N ARG A 121 -1.80 -13.34 -4.72
CA ARG A 121 -3.21 -13.16 -4.32
C ARG A 121 -4.10 -14.25 -4.87
N ARG A 122 -3.89 -14.65 -6.12
CA ARG A 122 -4.64 -15.76 -6.74
C ARG A 122 -4.46 -17.09 -6.00
N ARG A 123 -3.26 -17.38 -5.48
CA ARG A 123 -2.99 -18.56 -4.66
C ARG A 123 -3.63 -18.41 -3.28
N PHE A 124 -3.48 -17.25 -2.64
CA PHE A 124 -3.99 -17.02 -1.28
C PHE A 124 -5.52 -17.07 -1.20
N LEU A 125 -6.20 -16.66 -2.28
CA LEU A 125 -7.66 -16.73 -2.39
C LEU A 125 -8.19 -18.11 -2.84
N ALA A 126 -7.30 -19.08 -3.07
CA ALA A 126 -7.70 -20.41 -3.52
C ALA A 126 -8.25 -21.27 -2.36
N PRO A 127 -9.22 -22.17 -2.63
CA PRO A 127 -9.67 -23.12 -1.62
C PRO A 127 -8.51 -23.94 -1.05
N GLY A 128 -8.43 -24.07 0.28
CA GLY A 128 -7.36 -24.77 0.99
C GLY A 128 -6.14 -23.91 1.35
N MET A 129 -6.14 -22.62 0.98
CA MET A 129 -5.06 -21.67 1.30
C MET A 129 -5.46 -20.66 2.38
N GLU A 130 -6.56 -20.91 3.10
CA GLU A 130 -7.16 -20.00 4.07
C GLU A 130 -6.20 -19.63 5.19
N ILE A 131 -5.27 -20.54 5.55
CA ILE A 131 -4.26 -20.29 6.58
C ILE A 131 -3.28 -19.17 6.18
N LEU A 132 -2.90 -19.08 4.90
CA LEU A 132 -2.00 -18.04 4.40
C LEU A 132 -2.71 -16.68 4.45
N LEU A 133 -3.95 -16.65 3.99
CA LEU A 133 -4.76 -15.44 4.00
C LEU A 133 -5.06 -14.97 5.44
N GLN A 134 -5.36 -15.91 6.35
CA GLN A 134 -5.54 -15.60 7.75
C GLN A 134 -4.27 -14.98 8.35
N ARG A 135 -3.08 -15.53 8.05
CA ARG A 135 -1.83 -14.95 8.53
C ARG A 135 -1.61 -13.53 8.00
N THR A 136 -1.94 -13.26 6.74
CA THR A 136 -1.87 -11.90 6.18
C THR A 136 -2.80 -10.94 6.92
N VAL A 137 -4.00 -11.39 7.27
CA VAL A 137 -4.98 -10.58 8.02
C VAL A 137 -4.51 -10.30 9.45
N GLU A 138 -3.93 -11.29 10.12
CA GLU A 138 -3.32 -11.12 11.45
C GLU A 138 -2.17 -10.10 11.44
N ASP A 139 -1.28 -10.15 10.43
CA ASP A 139 -0.21 -9.16 10.33
C ASP A 139 -0.72 -7.76 9.93
N PHE A 140 -1.84 -7.67 9.19
CA PHE A 140 -2.48 -6.39 8.85
C PHE A 140 -3.05 -5.67 10.08
N GLU A 141 -3.44 -6.44 11.09
CA GLU A 141 -3.86 -5.93 12.40
C GLU A 141 -2.65 -5.41 13.19
N ALA A 142 -1.61 -6.23 13.36
CA ALA A 142 -0.36 -5.81 14.00
C ALA A 142 0.26 -4.55 13.36
N TRP A 143 0.15 -4.45 12.04
CA TRP A 143 0.53 -3.28 11.25
C TRP A 143 -0.19 -1.99 11.69
N ASN A 144 -1.46 -2.05 12.07
CA ASN A 144 -2.24 -0.87 12.40
C ASN A 144 -2.39 -0.64 13.91
N ASN A 145 -1.54 -1.23 14.74
CA ASN A 145 -1.64 -1.10 16.19
C ASN A 145 -0.91 0.16 16.71
N GLN A 146 -1.63 0.94 17.52
CA GLN A 146 -1.22 2.07 18.37
C GLN A 146 -0.32 3.17 17.74
N PRO A 147 -0.78 4.43 17.70
CA PRO A 147 0.05 5.57 17.30
C PRO A 147 1.32 5.68 18.14
N VAL A 148 2.49 5.65 17.49
CA VAL A 148 3.76 5.97 18.19
C VAL A 148 3.94 7.48 18.35
N THR A 149 3.41 8.27 17.40
CA THR A 149 3.54 9.73 17.38
C THR A 149 2.20 10.35 17.02
N VAL A 150 1.61 11.12 17.94
CA VAL A 150 0.44 11.98 17.65
C VAL A 150 0.92 13.23 16.92
N ILE A 151 0.28 13.52 15.80
CA ILE A 151 0.64 14.65 14.93
C ILE A 151 -0.50 15.68 14.97
N GLU A 152 -0.21 16.96 14.76
CA GLU A 152 -1.27 17.95 14.57
C GLU A 152 -2.04 17.67 13.28
N ALA A 153 -3.37 17.81 13.34
CA ALA A 153 -4.22 17.68 12.17
C ALA A 153 -3.84 18.73 11.10
N PRO A 154 -3.79 18.36 9.81
CA PRO A 154 -3.67 19.33 8.74
C PRO A 154 -4.81 20.38 8.82
N PRO A 155 -4.51 21.65 8.50
CA PRO A 155 -5.53 22.69 8.49
C PRO A 155 -6.64 22.32 7.49
N ASN A 156 -7.89 22.56 7.86
CA ASN A 156 -9.10 22.33 7.04
C ASN A 156 -9.41 20.86 6.68
N LEU A 157 -8.69 19.86 7.21
CA LEU A 157 -8.94 18.45 6.87
C LEU A 157 -10.40 18.00 7.17
N LEU A 158 -11.01 18.51 8.25
CA LEU A 158 -12.42 18.25 8.55
C LEU A 158 -13.35 18.80 7.46
N ASP A 159 -13.06 19.99 6.94
CA ASP A 159 -13.86 20.60 5.87
C ASP A 159 -13.70 19.83 4.55
N GLU A 160 -12.49 19.36 4.25
CA GLU A 160 -12.21 18.50 3.08
C GLU A 160 -13.01 17.19 3.15
N TYR A 161 -13.06 16.56 4.32
CA TYR A 161 -13.85 15.34 4.53
C TYR A 161 -15.36 15.61 4.39
N ASN A 162 -15.87 16.73 4.91
CA ASN A 162 -17.26 17.12 4.71
C ASN A 162 -17.59 17.36 3.21
N GLN A 163 -16.73 18.07 2.49
CA GLN A 163 -16.89 18.30 1.05
C GLN A 163 -16.88 16.99 0.25
N THR A 164 -16.05 16.03 0.66
CA THR A 164 -16.02 14.69 0.07
C THR A 164 -17.35 13.95 0.31
N LEU A 165 -17.87 13.97 1.53
CA LEU A 165 -19.17 13.38 1.86
C LEU A 165 -20.32 14.04 1.08
N ASP A 166 -20.28 15.35 0.85
CA ASP A 166 -21.28 16.06 0.05
C ASP A 166 -21.25 15.63 -1.42
N THR A 167 -20.04 15.48 -1.98
CA THR A 167 -19.85 14.96 -3.34
C THR A 167 -20.36 13.52 -3.47
N ILE A 168 -20.03 12.66 -2.52
CA ILE A 168 -20.48 11.26 -2.49
C ILE A 168 -22.01 11.20 -2.36
N SER A 169 -22.62 12.05 -1.51
CA SER A 169 -24.07 12.09 -1.31
C SER A 169 -24.85 12.38 -2.60
N GLN A 170 -24.29 13.19 -3.51
CA GLN A 170 -24.95 13.56 -4.76
C GLN A 170 -25.02 12.41 -5.79
N THR A 171 -24.09 11.45 -5.71
CA THR A 171 -23.96 10.35 -6.69
C THR A 171 -24.37 9.00 -6.10
N THR A 172 -24.55 8.92 -4.79
CA THR A 172 -24.84 7.67 -4.08
C THR A 172 -26.32 7.27 -4.20
N PRO A 173 -26.62 5.97 -4.46
CA PRO A 173 -27.98 5.47 -4.43
C PRO A 173 -28.72 5.77 -3.11
N GLN A 174 -29.99 6.15 -3.21
CA GLN A 174 -30.81 6.62 -2.07
C GLN A 174 -30.76 5.71 -0.83
N ARG A 175 -30.67 4.39 -1.04
CA ARG A 175 -30.59 3.39 0.05
C ARG A 175 -29.36 3.55 0.97
N PHE A 176 -28.31 4.22 0.52
CA PHE A 176 -27.08 4.41 1.29
C PHE A 176 -26.96 5.82 1.90
N LEU A 177 -27.84 6.77 1.52
CA LEU A 177 -27.83 8.12 2.08
C LEU A 177 -27.96 8.15 3.62
N PRO A 178 -28.81 7.31 4.26
CA PRO A 178 -28.86 7.28 5.73
C PRO A 178 -27.52 6.93 6.37
N LYS A 179 -26.71 6.09 5.73
CA LYS A 179 -25.38 5.74 6.24
C LYS A 179 -24.40 6.89 6.07
N ILE A 180 -24.49 7.65 4.98
CA ILE A 180 -23.68 8.85 4.78
C ILE A 180 -24.03 9.92 5.83
N ASP A 181 -25.32 10.10 6.14
CA ASP A 181 -25.75 11.04 7.19
C ASP A 181 -25.24 10.63 8.57
N GLU A 182 -25.26 9.33 8.88
CA GLU A 182 -24.65 8.77 10.10
C GLU A 182 -23.14 9.08 10.16
N ILE A 183 -22.41 8.82 9.08
CA ILE A 183 -20.96 9.11 8.98
C ILE A 183 -20.71 10.62 9.15
N ARG A 184 -21.49 11.47 8.50
CA ARG A 184 -21.38 12.93 8.61
C ARG A 184 -21.57 13.41 10.05
N GLY A 185 -22.54 12.83 10.77
CA GLY A 185 -22.76 13.14 12.19
C GLY A 185 -21.62 12.67 13.10
N ALA A 186 -20.97 11.55 12.76
CA ALA A 186 -19.84 10.99 13.53
C ALA A 186 -18.48 11.59 13.16
N LEU A 187 -18.34 12.20 11.99
CA LEU A 187 -17.07 12.71 11.46
C LEU A 187 -16.32 13.64 12.44
N PRO A 188 -16.96 14.62 13.12
CA PRO A 188 -16.26 15.48 14.08
C PRO A 188 -15.66 14.73 15.27
N LEU A 189 -16.12 13.50 15.57
CA LEU A 189 -15.57 12.68 16.65
C LEU A 189 -14.11 12.28 16.38
N LEU A 190 -13.73 12.13 15.10
CA LEU A 190 -12.38 11.77 14.67
C LEU A 190 -11.37 12.91 14.80
N PHE A 191 -11.84 14.14 15.06
CA PHE A 191 -11.02 15.34 15.21
C PHE A 191 -10.96 15.84 16.67
N ARG A 192 -11.49 15.05 17.60
CA ARG A 192 -11.34 15.32 19.03
C ARG A 192 -9.90 15.05 19.46
N HIS A 193 -9.44 15.75 20.49
CA HIS A 193 -8.05 15.66 20.96
C HIS A 193 -7.64 14.26 21.42
N GLU A 194 -8.60 13.44 21.86
CA GLU A 194 -8.38 12.05 22.27
C GLU A 194 -8.25 11.09 21.08
N TYR A 195 -8.68 11.50 19.88
CA TYR A 195 -8.59 10.67 18.69
C TYR A 195 -7.27 10.95 17.97
N PRO A 196 -6.40 9.95 17.79
CA PRO A 196 -5.06 10.19 17.30
C PRO A 196 -5.04 10.51 15.81
N MET A 197 -4.31 11.57 15.47
CA MET A 197 -3.92 11.90 14.10
C MET A 197 -2.54 11.30 13.84
N VAL A 198 -2.45 10.50 12.77
CA VAL A 198 -1.26 9.71 12.47
C VAL A 198 -0.97 9.70 10.98
N VAL A 199 0.24 9.29 10.61
CA VAL A 199 0.54 8.94 9.23
C VAL A 199 -0.24 7.68 8.82
N GLN A 200 -0.89 7.72 7.66
CA GLN A 200 -1.69 6.65 7.08
C GLN A 200 -1.24 6.40 5.63
N HIS A 201 -1.33 5.14 5.18
CA HIS A 201 -1.03 4.79 3.79
C HIS A 201 -2.28 5.00 2.92
N ASP A 202 -2.22 5.90 1.94
CA ASP A 202 -3.40 6.30 1.15
C ASP A 202 -3.62 5.45 -0.12
N ASP A 203 -2.60 4.69 -0.54
CA ASP A 203 -2.68 3.79 -1.70
C ASP A 203 -2.35 2.33 -1.33
N LEU A 204 -2.92 1.81 -0.23
CA LEU A 204 -2.57 0.48 0.27
C LEU A 204 -3.30 -0.62 -0.52
N LEU A 205 -2.81 -0.84 -1.75
CA LEU A 205 -3.29 -1.84 -2.71
C LEU A 205 -2.42 -3.10 -2.71
N GLU A 206 -2.87 -4.15 -3.41
CA GLU A 206 -2.21 -5.45 -3.39
C GLU A 206 -0.76 -5.45 -3.90
N ASN A 207 -0.37 -4.47 -4.72
CA ASN A 207 1.00 -4.33 -5.24
C ASN A 207 1.94 -3.67 -4.24
N ASN A 208 1.40 -3.01 -3.21
CA ASN A 208 2.17 -2.28 -2.20
C ASN A 208 2.35 -3.09 -0.91
N ILE A 209 1.66 -4.23 -0.78
CA ILE A 209 1.82 -5.18 0.32
C ILE A 209 2.75 -6.31 -0.13
N HIS A 210 3.83 -6.57 0.58
CA HIS A 210 4.71 -7.72 0.34
C HIS A 210 4.46 -8.82 1.38
N VAL A 211 4.42 -10.08 0.93
CA VAL A 211 4.18 -11.24 1.78
C VAL A 211 5.17 -12.37 1.53
N ASP A 212 5.42 -13.16 2.57
CA ASP A 212 6.04 -14.47 2.42
C ASP A 212 5.01 -15.45 1.82
N GLU A 213 5.31 -16.01 0.66
CA GLU A 213 4.36 -16.87 -0.08
C GLU A 213 4.11 -18.24 0.57
N HIS A 214 4.94 -18.64 1.54
CA HIS A 214 4.85 -19.93 2.22
C HIS A 214 4.13 -19.81 3.56
N THR A 215 4.29 -18.68 4.26
CA THR A 215 3.67 -18.47 5.57
C THR A 215 2.44 -17.56 5.51
N GLY A 216 2.36 -16.70 4.49
CA GLY A 216 1.33 -15.67 4.37
C GLY A 216 1.61 -14.41 5.18
N GLY A 217 2.74 -14.34 5.89
CA GLY A 217 3.07 -13.19 6.70
C GLY A 217 3.44 -11.95 5.89
N ILE A 218 3.02 -10.77 6.33
CA ILE A 218 3.43 -9.50 5.72
C ILE A 218 4.91 -9.28 6.05
N THR A 219 5.68 -8.95 5.02
CA THR A 219 7.14 -8.77 5.10
C THR A 219 7.56 -7.33 4.85
N GLY A 220 6.65 -6.50 4.31
CA GLY A 220 6.80 -5.07 4.25
C GLY A 220 5.73 -4.40 3.40
N ILE A 221 5.63 -3.09 3.55
CA ILE A 221 4.72 -2.20 2.84
C ILE A 221 5.56 -1.15 2.12
N VAL A 222 5.33 -0.99 0.82
CA VAL A 222 6.08 -0.07 -0.06
C VAL A 222 5.16 1.02 -0.62
N ASP A 223 5.76 1.97 -1.33
CA ASP A 223 5.07 3.07 -2.04
C ASP A 223 4.36 4.12 -1.18
N TRP A 224 5.10 4.62 -0.19
CA TRP A 224 4.69 5.66 0.75
C TRP A 224 4.57 7.08 0.19
N GLN A 225 4.61 7.27 -1.13
CA GLN A 225 4.62 8.62 -1.72
C GLN A 225 3.38 9.43 -1.32
N ASP A 226 2.23 8.76 -1.36
CA ASP A 226 0.91 9.38 -1.15
C ASP A 226 0.44 9.27 0.31
N ALA A 227 1.32 8.86 1.23
CA ALA A 227 0.96 8.78 2.65
C ALA A 227 0.45 10.12 3.22
N ILE A 228 -0.64 10.08 3.97
CA ILE A 228 -1.33 11.26 4.49
C ILE A 228 -1.21 11.33 6.01
N ILE A 229 -1.44 12.51 6.59
CA ILE A 229 -1.70 12.66 8.02
C ILE A 229 -3.22 12.73 8.17
N ALA A 230 -3.81 11.76 8.84
CA ALA A 230 -5.25 11.59 8.94
C ALA A 230 -5.65 10.98 10.29
N PRO A 231 -6.94 11.01 10.65
CA PRO A 231 -7.41 10.24 11.79
C PRO A 231 -6.97 8.78 11.67
N PHE A 232 -6.56 8.21 12.80
CA PHE A 232 -6.22 6.80 12.88
C PHE A 232 -7.33 5.90 12.33
N GLY A 233 -6.94 4.85 11.60
CA GLY A 233 -7.87 3.85 11.08
C GLY A 233 -8.39 4.10 9.67
N VAL A 234 -8.05 5.22 9.01
CA VAL A 234 -8.48 5.46 7.61
C VAL A 234 -7.96 4.37 6.65
N SER A 235 -6.72 3.88 6.82
CA SER A 235 -6.19 2.78 6.00
C SER A 235 -6.80 1.40 6.32
N LEU A 236 -7.67 1.25 7.34
CA LEU A 236 -8.31 -0.03 7.66
C LEU A 236 -9.21 -0.55 6.53
N ALA A 237 -9.72 0.34 5.69
CA ALA A 237 -10.50 -0.02 4.51
C ALA A 237 -9.71 -0.93 3.55
N SER A 238 -8.37 -0.85 3.55
CA SER A 238 -7.51 -1.70 2.72
C SER A 238 -7.50 -3.17 3.14
N LEU A 239 -8.05 -3.54 4.30
CA LEU A 239 -8.33 -4.94 4.63
C LEU A 239 -9.17 -5.62 3.54
N GLU A 240 -10.09 -4.88 2.92
CA GLU A 240 -10.91 -5.41 1.83
C GLU A 240 -10.08 -5.90 0.64
N VAL A 241 -8.96 -5.22 0.34
CA VAL A 241 -8.02 -5.61 -0.72
C VAL A 241 -7.42 -6.98 -0.45
N VAL A 242 -7.15 -7.31 0.81
CA VAL A 242 -6.69 -8.64 1.23
C VAL A 242 -7.81 -9.68 1.07
N LEU A 243 -9.04 -9.33 1.48
CA LEU A 243 -10.17 -10.26 1.58
C LEU A 243 -10.92 -10.53 0.27
N GLY A 244 -10.64 -9.81 -0.81
CA GLY A 244 -11.41 -9.93 -2.04
C GLY A 244 -10.66 -9.52 -3.28
N VAL A 245 -11.39 -9.34 -4.38
CA VAL A 245 -10.92 -8.80 -5.65
C VAL A 245 -11.95 -7.84 -6.20
N GLN A 246 -11.52 -6.62 -6.53
CA GLN A 246 -12.33 -5.67 -7.28
C GLN A 246 -12.26 -5.97 -8.77
N THR A 247 -13.41 -6.07 -9.40
CA THR A 247 -13.55 -5.95 -10.86
C THR A 247 -14.15 -4.59 -11.19
N TRP A 248 -14.20 -4.25 -12.48
CA TRP A 248 -14.78 -2.97 -12.93
C TRP A 248 -16.24 -2.75 -12.49
N SER A 249 -16.98 -3.81 -12.13
CA SER A 249 -18.40 -3.73 -11.78
C SER A 249 -18.74 -4.25 -10.38
N THR A 250 -17.90 -5.06 -9.76
CA THR A 250 -18.26 -5.79 -8.53
C THR A 250 -17.05 -6.15 -7.69
N TRP A 251 -17.25 -6.12 -6.38
CA TRP A 251 -16.32 -6.65 -5.39
C TRP A 251 -16.63 -8.12 -5.09
N HIS A 252 -15.67 -9.02 -5.34
CA HIS A 252 -15.80 -10.44 -5.08
C HIS A 252 -15.03 -10.80 -3.80
N LEU A 253 -15.76 -11.15 -2.74
CA LEU A 253 -15.18 -11.47 -1.44
C LEU A 253 -14.86 -12.96 -1.31
N HIS A 254 -13.77 -13.26 -0.62
CA HIS A 254 -13.41 -14.61 -0.26
C HIS A 254 -14.54 -15.24 0.56
N HIS A 255 -14.79 -16.54 0.42
CA HIS A 255 -15.92 -17.18 1.11
C HIS A 255 -15.85 -17.03 2.64
N ASP A 256 -14.64 -17.08 3.20
CA ASP A 256 -14.36 -16.90 4.64
C ASP A 256 -14.21 -15.43 5.09
N HIS A 257 -14.47 -14.46 4.22
CA HIS A 257 -14.24 -13.04 4.53
C HIS A 257 -14.95 -12.55 5.81
N ILE A 258 -16.12 -13.10 6.18
CA ILE A 258 -16.80 -12.76 7.44
C ILE A 258 -15.95 -13.20 8.63
N ARG A 259 -15.58 -14.49 8.67
CA ARG A 259 -14.71 -15.06 9.72
C ARG A 259 -13.37 -14.34 9.82
N LEU A 260 -12.78 -13.98 8.67
CA LEU A 260 -11.50 -13.27 8.63
C LEU A 260 -11.63 -11.84 9.15
N ARG A 261 -12.73 -11.13 8.84
CA ARG A 261 -12.99 -9.80 9.44
C ARG A 261 -13.25 -9.88 10.93
N GLU A 262 -14.03 -10.86 11.38
CA GLU A 262 -14.26 -11.06 12.81
C GLU A 262 -12.94 -11.24 13.54
N ARG A 263 -12.04 -12.10 13.03
CA ARG A 263 -10.69 -12.27 13.58
C ARG A 263 -9.87 -10.98 13.59
N PHE A 264 -9.91 -10.24 12.49
CA PHE A 264 -9.24 -8.94 12.40
C PHE A 264 -9.74 -7.99 13.49
N TRP A 265 -11.06 -7.82 13.62
CA TRP A 265 -11.64 -6.88 14.56
C TRP A 265 -11.48 -7.33 16.01
N ASP A 266 -11.62 -8.62 16.30
CA ASP A 266 -11.38 -9.19 17.63
C ASP A 266 -9.97 -8.87 18.12
N ALA A 267 -8.97 -9.07 17.24
CA ALA A 267 -7.58 -8.80 17.57
C ALA A 267 -7.30 -7.29 17.65
N PHE A 268 -7.76 -6.52 16.66
CA PHE A 268 -7.60 -5.06 16.62
C PHE A 268 -8.18 -4.40 17.88
N TYR A 269 -9.40 -4.74 18.28
CA TYR A 269 -10.01 -4.23 19.50
C TYR A 269 -9.27 -4.70 20.77
N GLY A 270 -8.70 -5.90 20.76
CA GLY A 270 -7.83 -6.36 21.85
C GLY A 270 -6.58 -5.50 22.08
N GLU A 271 -6.05 -4.90 21.01
CA GLU A 271 -4.81 -4.10 21.04
C GLU A 271 -5.07 -2.59 21.21
N VAL A 272 -6.19 -2.08 20.68
CA VAL A 272 -6.53 -0.64 20.81
C VAL A 272 -7.34 -0.29 22.05
N GLY A 273 -8.03 -1.26 22.67
CA GLY A 273 -8.85 -1.08 23.88
C GLY A 273 -10.30 -0.69 23.60
#